data_AF-A0A100XYJ7-F1
#
_entry.id   AF-A0A100XYJ7-F1
#
_cell.length_a   1.000
_cell.length_b   1.000
_cell.length_c   1.000
_cell.angle_alpha   90.00
_cell.angle_beta   90.00
_cell.angle_gamma   90.00
#
_symmetry.space_group_name_H-M   'P 1'
#
loop_
_entity.id
_entity.type
_entity.pdbx_description
1 polymer ?
#
loop_
_entity_poly.entity_id
_entity_poly.type
_entity_poly.pdbx_seq_one_letter_code
_entity_poly.pdbx_strand_id
1 'polypeptide(L)' 'MVKTITVSDDVYNELLRIKGNKSFSELFREFLKERKGNADALRHIAGILSEEEYREAKKKIREIEEAFEEWGQSLIRT' A
#
# COMPACT_ATOMS: atom_id res chain seq x y z
N MET A 1 19.19 -15.43 -21.95
CA MET A 1 20.13 -15.53 -20.81
C MET A 1 19.39 -15.09 -19.55
N VAL A 2 19.34 -15.92 -18.51
CA VAL A 2 18.70 -15.55 -17.24
C VAL A 2 19.71 -14.76 -16.41
N LYS A 3 19.26 -13.68 -15.76
CA LYS A 3 20.05 -12.89 -14.82
C LYS A 3 19.38 -13.00 -13.45
N THR A 4 20.16 -13.27 -12.41
CA THR A 4 19.66 -13.38 -11.03
C THR A 4 19.70 -12.00 -10.38
N ILE A 5 18.61 -11.60 -9.73
CA ILE A 5 18.51 -10.40 -8.92
C ILE A 5 18.20 -10.86 -7.50
N THR A 6 19.00 -10.40 -6.54
CA THR A 6 18.78 -10.67 -5.12
C THR A 6 18.09 -9.46 -4.49
N VAL A 7 17.07 -9.72 -3.69
CA VAL A 7 16.32 -8.69 -2.95
C VAL A 7 16.19 -9.13 -1.49
N SER A 8 15.89 -8.19 -0.60
CA SER A 8 15.59 -8.50 0.79
C SER A 8 14.22 -9.18 0.92
N ASP A 9 14.02 -9.91 2.02
CA ASP A 9 12.82 -10.73 2.23
C ASP A 9 11.53 -9.91 2.29
N ASP A 10 11.57 -8.70 2.84
CA ASP A 10 10.46 -7.75 2.86
C ASP A 10 10.02 -7.37 1.44
N VAL A 11 10.98 -6.98 0.60
CA VAL A 11 10.73 -6.64 -0.81
C VAL A 11 10.22 -7.84 -1.59
N TYR A 12 10.76 -9.04 -1.33
CA TYR A 12 10.25 -10.26 -1.95
C TYR A 12 8.78 -10.51 -1.60
N ASN A 13 8.41 -10.37 -0.33
CA ASN A 13 7.04 -10.58 0.14
C ASN A 13 6.06 -9.58 -0.47
N GLU A 14 6.46 -8.31 -0.61
CA GLU A 14 5.65 -7.30 -1.29
C GLU A 14 5.45 -7.63 -2.76
N LEU A 15 6.54 -7.97 -3.48
CA LEU A 15 6.45 -8.36 -4.89
C LEU A 15 5.61 -9.63 -5.07
N LEU A 16 5.65 -10.56 -4.11
CA LEU A 16 4.84 -11.78 -4.13
C LEU A 16 3.34 -11.47 -4.01
N ARG A 17 2.97 -10.52 -3.15
CA ARG A 17 1.57 -10.04 -3.01
C ARG A 17 1.09 -9.38 -4.30
N ILE A 18 1.90 -8.52 -4.91
CA ILE A 18 1.55 -7.77 -6.13
C ILE A 18 1.48 -8.70 -7.35
N LYS A 19 2.39 -9.66 -7.44
CA LYS A 19 2.49 -10.60 -8.57
C LYS A 19 1.21 -11.43 -8.76
N GLY A 20 0.55 -11.83 -7.67
CA GLY A 20 -0.57 -12.79 -7.72
C GLY A 20 -0.21 -14.03 -8.55
N ASN A 21 -1.00 -14.32 -9.59
CA ASN A 21 -0.81 -15.47 -10.48
C ASN A 21 0.19 -15.24 -11.64
N LYS A 22 0.71 -14.03 -11.84
CA LYS A 22 1.64 -13.70 -12.94
C LYS A 22 3.06 -14.21 -12.65
N SER A 23 3.97 -14.20 -13.63
CA SER A 23 5.40 -14.38 -13.36
C SER A 23 6.08 -13.07 -12.93
N PHE A 24 7.19 -13.15 -12.19
CA PHE A 24 7.96 -11.94 -11.83
C PHE A 24 8.47 -11.19 -13.07
N SER A 25 8.84 -11.90 -14.14
CA SER A 25 9.28 -11.27 -15.38
C SER A 25 8.16 -10.54 -16.12
N GLU A 26 6.90 -10.98 -15.98
CA GLU A 26 5.74 -10.24 -16.48
C GLU A 26 5.46 -9.00 -15.63
N LEU A 27 5.49 -9.14 -14.30
CA LEU A 27 5.35 -8.01 -13.39
C LEU A 27 6.39 -6.91 -13.68
N PHE A 28 7.66 -7.28 -13.83
CA PHE A 28 8.71 -6.31 -14.18
C PHE A 28 8.52 -5.70 -15.57
N ARG A 29 7.97 -6.47 -16.54
CA ARG A 29 7.66 -5.93 -17.87
C ARG A 29 6.53 -4.91 -17.83
N GLU A 30 5.51 -5.13 -17.00
CA GLU A 30 4.43 -4.16 -16.77
C GLU A 30 5.00 -2.88 -16.16
N PHE A 31 5.78 -3.00 -15.07
CA PHE A 31 6.43 -1.84 -14.45
C PHE A 31 7.34 -1.07 -15.41
N LEU A 32 8.06 -1.76 -16.30
CA LEU A 32 8.93 -1.11 -17.30
C LEU A 32 8.13 -0.48 -18.45
N LYS A 33 6.97 -1.03 -18.82
CA LYS A 33 6.06 -0.46 -19.85
C LYS A 33 5.31 0.76 -19.32
N GLU A 34 4.92 0.75 -18.06
CA GLU A 34 4.19 1.83 -17.38
C GLU A 34 5.06 3.07 -17.08
N ARG A 35 6.39 2.99 -17.27
CA ARG A 35 7.32 4.12 -17.10
C ARG A 35 7.07 5.34 -18.00
N LYS A 36 6.07 5.32 -18.90
CA LYS A 36 5.60 6.53 -19.59
C LYS A 36 4.68 7.43 -18.74
N GLY A 37 4.30 7.01 -17.54
CA GLY A 37 3.58 7.86 -16.60
C GLY A 37 3.69 7.33 -15.18
N ASN A 38 4.73 7.75 -14.45
CA ASN A 38 4.98 7.37 -13.04
C ASN A 38 3.74 7.55 -12.13
N ALA A 39 2.80 8.43 -12.47
CA ALA A 39 1.60 8.66 -11.71
C ALA A 39 0.58 7.49 -11.79
N ASP A 40 0.47 6.80 -12.92
CA ASP A 40 -0.51 5.70 -13.08
C ASP A 40 0.01 4.39 -12.49
N ALA A 41 1.31 4.10 -12.64
CA ALA A 41 1.94 2.96 -11.95
C ALA A 41 1.85 3.12 -10.42
N LEU A 42 2.08 4.34 -9.90
CA LEU A 42 1.92 4.63 -8.48
C LEU A 42 0.46 4.58 -8.04
N ARG A 43 -0.52 4.94 -8.89
CA ARG A 43 -1.95 4.75 -8.59
C ARG A 43 -2.36 3.28 -8.54
N HIS A 44 -1.76 2.43 -9.37
CA HIS A 44 -2.04 0.99 -9.35
C HIS A 44 -1.41 0.30 -8.12
N ILE A 45 -0.27 0.79 -7.65
CA ILE A 45 0.42 0.30 -6.45
C ILE A 45 -0.21 0.90 -5.17
N ALA A 46 -0.64 2.16 -5.21
CA ALA A 46 -1.13 2.92 -4.06
C ALA A 46 -2.66 3.08 -4.01
N GLY A 47 -3.44 2.28 -4.75
CA GLY A 47 -4.88 2.48 -4.83
C GLY A 47 -5.67 1.21 -5.11
N ILE A 48 -6.77 0.94 -4.41
CA ILE A 48 -7.48 1.68 -3.36
C ILE A 48 -8.21 0.59 -2.59
N LEU A 49 -8.16 0.62 -1.25
CA LEU A 49 -9.00 -0.19 -0.38
C LEU A 49 -10.36 -0.46 -1.04
N SER A 50 -10.79 -1.72 -1.11
CA SER A 50 -12.16 -2.07 -1.49
C SER A 50 -13.15 -1.22 -0.69
N GLU A 51 -14.38 -1.05 -1.18
CA GLU A 51 -15.40 -0.24 -0.46
C GLU A 51 -15.51 -0.62 1.03
N GLU A 52 -15.32 -1.90 1.35
CA GLU A 52 -15.28 -2.40 2.73
C GLU A 52 -14.03 -1.95 3.47
N GLU A 53 -12.84 -2.18 2.90
CA GLU A 53 -11.57 -1.76 3.49
C GLU A 53 -11.50 -0.22 3.65
N TYR A 54 -12.13 0.53 2.74
CA TYR A 54 -12.25 1.98 2.80
C TYR A 54 -13.14 2.41 3.97
N ARG A 55 -14.30 1.76 4.14
CA ARG A 55 -15.19 2.02 5.29
C ARG A 55 -14.52 1.68 6.60
N GLU A 56 -13.80 0.57 6.65
CA GLU A 56 -13.12 0.13 7.86
C GLU A 56 -11.96 1.08 8.22
N ALA A 57 -11.14 1.47 7.24
CA ALA A 57 -10.07 2.45 7.44
C ALA A 57 -10.63 3.80 7.88
N LYS A 58 -11.71 4.26 7.25
CA LYS A 58 -12.40 5.51 7.61
C LYS A 58 -12.95 5.47 9.03
N LYS A 59 -13.51 4.34 9.47
CA LYS A 59 -13.99 4.15 10.84
C LYS A 59 -12.83 4.24 11.85
N LYS A 60 -11.73 3.52 11.61
CA LYS A 60 -10.55 3.50 12.48
C LYS A 60 -9.91 4.88 12.64
N ILE A 61 -9.81 5.64 11.54
CA ILE A 61 -9.30 7.02 11.59
C ILE A 61 -10.17 7.88 12.52
N ARG A 62 -11.49 7.79 12.39
CA ARG A 62 -12.42 8.57 13.20
C ARG A 62 -12.36 8.20 14.69
N GLU A 63 -12.23 6.91 15.01
CA GLU A 63 -12.04 6.45 16.40
C GLU A 63 -10.74 7.01 17.01
N ILE A 64 -9.67 7.09 16.21
CA ILE A 64 -8.39 7.69 16.64
C ILE A 64 -8.54 9.19 16.87
N GLU A 65 -9.23 9.90 15.97
CA GLU A 65 -9.52 11.34 16.12
C GLU A 65 -10.33 11.63 17.39
N GLU A 66 -11.39 10.85 17.63
CA GLU A 66 -12.22 10.98 18.84
C GLU A 66 -11.41 10.70 20.12
N ALA A 67 -10.61 9.63 20.14
CA ALA A 67 -9.74 9.32 21.28
C ALA A 67 -8.67 10.38 21.53
N PHE A 68 -8.13 10.98 20.46
CA PHE A 68 -7.14 12.05 20.55
C PHE A 68 -7.75 13.34 21.12
N GLU A 69 -8.97 13.68 20.69
CA GLU A 69 -9.73 14.82 21.22
C GLU A 69 -10.05 14.61 22.71
N GLU A 70 -10.56 13.44 23.10
CA GLU A 70 -10.83 13.09 24.49
C GLU A 70 -9.57 13.16 25.35
N TRP A 71 -8.45 12.64 24.84
CA TRP A 71 -7.15 12.74 25.49
C TRP A 71 -6.73 14.20 25.66
N GLY A 72 -6.84 15.04 24.63
CA GLY A 72 -6.55 16.47 24.70
C GLY A 72 -7.39 17.20 25.74
N GLN A 73 -8.69 16.91 25.80
CA GLN A 73 -9.61 17.49 26.81
C GLN A 73 -9.29 17.01 28.23
N SER A 74 -8.83 15.77 28.40
CA SER A 74 -8.41 15.24 29.71
C SER A 74 -7.19 15.97 30.28
N LEU A 75 -6.28 16.42 29.41
CA LEU A 75 -5.08 17.18 29.80
C LEU A 75 -5.38 18.62 30.20
N ILE A 76 -6.47 19.21 29.68
CA ILE A 76 -6.91 20.58 29.99
C ILE A 76 -7.74 20.64 31.28
N ARG A 77 -8.35 19.51 31.68
CA ARG A 77 -9.18 19.39 32.89
C ARG A 77 -8.40 19.05 34.18
N THR A 78 -7.08 18.92 34.11
CA THR A 78 -6.17 18.73 35.27
C THR A 78 -5.53 20.05 35.66
#